data_AF-A0A452QSB1-F1
#
_entry.id   AF-A0A452QSB1-F1
#
_cell.length_a   1.000
_cell.length_b   1.000
_cell.length_c   1.000
_cell.angle_alpha   90.00
_cell.angle_beta   90.00
_cell.angle_gamma   90.00
#
_symmetry.space_group_name_H-M   'P 1'
#
loop_
_entity.id
_entity.type
_entity.pdbx_description
1 polymer ?
#
loop_
_entity_poly.entity_id
_entity_poly.type
_entity_poly.pdbx_seq_one_letter_code
_entity_poly.pdbx_strand_id
1 'polypeptide(L)'
;MTSLRESQILRDYSEPRGLLRTGLLWVPSGKPLLPFSAGPPTECTRSEQGSRSPCFLAGDHRANEQLALTAMHTLWFREHNRVATELSALNPHWDGDTLYHEARKIVGAQLQHITYSHWLPKILGEPGMKMLQNYQGYNPNVNAGIINSFATAAFRFGHTLINPILYRLNDTFGEIPEGHLPLHKAFFSPSRIIEEGGIDPLLRGLFGVAAKLRVPSQLLSLELTEKLFSTAHSVALDLAAINIQRGRDHGIPPYTDFRVFCNLTSRVMCVHLCFRLYGTPGNIDFWPALMAEDLIPGTRVGPTLMCLFVTQFQRLRDGDRFWYENPGVFTPAQLTQLKQASLARVLCDNGDNIQQVQADVFVKAQYPQDYLSCSEIPRVDLRVWQDCCEGQ
;
A
#
# COMPACT_ATOMS: atom_id res chain seq x y z
N MET A 1 10.24 -1.52 8.54
CA MET A 1 11.35 -1.21 9.47
C MET A 1 10.81 -0.15 10.42
N THR A 2 11.08 -0.24 11.73
CA THR A 2 10.35 0.55 12.76
C THR A 2 11.26 1.06 13.89
N SER A 3 12.57 1.05 13.70
CA SER A 3 13.51 1.50 14.76
C SER A 3 13.77 3.00 14.70
N LEU A 4 14.13 3.58 15.85
CA LEU A 4 14.56 4.98 15.94
C LEU A 4 15.73 5.28 14.99
N ARG A 5 16.72 4.39 14.94
CA ARG A 5 17.90 4.54 14.08
C ARG A 5 17.52 4.63 12.60
N GLU A 6 16.67 3.73 12.11
CA GLU A 6 16.22 3.76 10.72
C GLU A 6 15.41 5.04 10.42
N SER A 7 14.56 5.47 11.36
CA SER A 7 13.81 6.72 11.20
C SER A 7 14.73 7.94 11.09
N GLN A 8 15.84 7.97 11.85
CA GLN A 8 16.81 9.07 11.81
C GLN A 8 17.58 9.10 10.49
N ILE A 9 17.97 7.94 9.93
CA ILE A 9 18.70 7.88 8.66
C ILE A 9 17.86 8.41 7.48
N LEU A 10 16.53 8.30 7.57
CA LEU A 10 15.60 8.78 6.55
C LEU A 10 15.33 10.29 6.61
N ARG A 11 15.74 10.97 7.68
CA ARG A 11 15.49 12.41 7.88
C ARG A 11 16.63 13.24 7.29
N ASP A 12 16.28 14.42 6.79
CA ASP A 12 17.25 15.43 6.43
C ASP A 12 17.51 16.34 7.64
N TYR A 13 18.79 16.45 8.03
CA TYR A 13 19.25 17.33 9.12
C TYR A 13 20.13 18.46 8.61
N SER A 14 20.27 18.62 7.29
CA SER A 14 21.08 19.72 6.72
C SER A 14 20.45 21.09 6.97
N GLU A 15 19.12 21.16 7.01
CA GLU A 15 18.34 22.36 7.34
C GLU A 15 17.20 22.02 8.31
N PRO A 16 16.76 22.95 9.18
CA PRO A 16 15.68 22.73 10.14
C PRO A 16 14.29 22.79 9.47
N ARG A 17 14.10 22.06 8.37
CA ARG A 17 12.86 22.07 7.56
C ARG A 17 11.96 20.85 7.75
N GLY A 18 12.37 19.88 8.57
CA GLY A 18 11.59 18.69 8.88
C GLY A 18 11.38 17.72 7.71
N LEU A 19 12.26 17.78 6.72
CA LEU A 19 12.18 16.99 5.49
C LEU A 19 12.69 15.56 5.69
N LEU A 20 12.20 14.65 4.85
CA LEU A 20 12.86 13.38 4.58
C LEU A 20 13.99 13.61 3.57
N ARG A 21 15.09 12.86 3.76
CA ARG A 21 16.27 12.91 2.89
C ARG A 21 15.90 12.57 1.46
N THR A 22 16.38 13.37 0.53
CA THR A 22 16.11 13.22 -0.91
C THR A 22 17.20 12.42 -1.61
N GLY A 23 16.85 11.74 -2.70
CA GLY A 23 17.79 11.14 -3.63
C GLY A 23 18.08 12.03 -4.84
N LEU A 24 18.38 11.38 -5.97
CA LEU A 24 18.54 12.02 -7.27
C LEU A 24 17.27 12.78 -7.67
N LEU A 25 17.44 13.88 -8.40
CA LEU A 25 16.32 14.55 -9.06
C LEU A 25 16.01 13.83 -10.38
N TRP A 26 14.74 13.54 -10.63
CA TRP A 26 14.33 13.08 -11.96
C TRP A 26 14.32 14.28 -12.90
N VAL A 27 15.30 14.35 -13.79
CA VAL A 27 15.65 15.55 -14.59
C VAL A 27 14.43 16.21 -15.27
N PRO A 28 13.51 15.47 -15.93
CA PRO A 28 12.41 16.13 -16.63
C PRO A 28 11.40 16.87 -15.74
N SER A 29 11.13 16.44 -14.50
CA SER A 29 10.23 17.17 -13.57
C SER A 29 10.98 17.99 -12.51
N GLY A 30 12.26 17.69 -12.30
CA GLY A 30 13.03 18.24 -11.18
C GLY A 30 12.59 17.72 -9.81
N LYS A 31 11.65 16.76 -9.73
CA LYS A 31 11.19 16.21 -8.44
C LYS A 31 12.15 15.13 -7.92
N PRO A 32 12.39 15.08 -6.60
CA PRO A 32 13.31 14.11 -6.02
C PRO A 32 12.74 12.69 -6.06
N LEU A 33 13.62 11.71 -6.26
CA LEU A 33 13.36 10.30 -5.97
C LEU A 33 13.78 9.97 -4.53
N LEU A 34 13.49 8.76 -4.09
CA LEU A 34 14.00 8.24 -2.81
C LEU A 34 15.54 8.23 -2.81
N PRO A 35 16.20 8.40 -1.65
CA PRO A 35 17.64 8.23 -1.54
C PRO A 35 18.03 6.76 -1.76
N PHE A 36 19.29 6.48 -2.14
CA PHE A 36 19.77 5.10 -2.22
C PHE A 36 20.15 4.53 -0.86
N SER A 37 19.98 3.21 -0.71
CA SER A 37 20.54 2.46 0.40
C SER A 37 22.05 2.33 0.24
N ALA A 38 22.78 2.57 1.32
CA ALA A 38 24.24 2.37 1.37
C ALA A 38 24.64 0.90 1.68
N GLY A 39 23.65 0.04 1.91
CA GLY A 39 23.84 -1.38 2.27
C GLY A 39 22.65 -2.22 1.82
N PRO A 40 22.28 -3.29 2.54
CA PRO A 40 21.08 -4.08 2.24
C PRO A 40 19.82 -3.20 2.17
N PRO A 41 18.81 -3.55 1.35
CA PRO A 41 18.80 -4.64 0.36
C PRO A 41 19.76 -4.38 -0.82
N THR A 42 20.37 -5.45 -1.36
CA THR A 42 21.33 -5.39 -2.49
C THR A 42 20.81 -6.11 -3.75
N GLU A 43 19.61 -6.68 -3.69
CA GLU A 43 18.95 -7.43 -4.75
C GLU A 43 18.86 -6.62 -6.05
N CYS A 44 18.75 -5.29 -5.94
CA CYS A 44 18.67 -4.37 -7.09
C CYS A 44 19.97 -4.24 -7.90
N THR A 45 21.10 -4.67 -7.35
CA THR A 45 22.41 -4.56 -8.02
C THR A 45 22.61 -5.64 -9.08
N ARG A 46 21.73 -6.66 -9.12
CA ARG A 46 21.69 -7.69 -10.15
C ARG A 46 20.74 -7.23 -11.26
N SER A 47 21.29 -7.01 -12.45
CA SER A 47 20.51 -6.62 -13.62
C SER A 47 20.96 -7.44 -14.82
N GLU A 48 20.00 -8.02 -15.55
CA GLU A 48 20.24 -8.73 -16.82
C GLU A 48 20.79 -7.80 -17.90
N GLN A 49 20.52 -6.49 -17.82
CA GLN A 49 20.88 -5.50 -18.85
C GLN A 49 22.15 -4.70 -18.52
N GLY A 50 22.89 -5.06 -17.47
CA GLY A 50 24.15 -4.39 -17.12
C GLY A 50 24.00 -3.01 -16.46
N SER A 51 22.82 -2.36 -16.52
CA SER A 51 22.52 -1.18 -15.69
C SER A 51 22.35 -1.61 -14.23
N ARG A 52 23.38 -1.36 -13.42
CA ARG A 52 23.37 -1.60 -11.97
C ARG A 52 22.94 -0.33 -11.28
N SER A 53 21.84 -0.39 -10.54
CA SER A 53 21.40 0.70 -9.66
C SER A 53 21.25 0.19 -8.23
N PRO A 54 21.71 0.94 -7.21
CA PRO A 54 21.44 0.60 -5.83
C PRO A 54 19.93 0.56 -5.56
N CYS A 55 19.52 -0.23 -4.56
CA CYS A 55 18.14 -0.16 -4.08
C CYS A 55 17.87 1.22 -3.46
N PHE A 56 16.65 1.71 -3.62
CA PHE A 56 16.17 2.87 -2.87
C PHE A 56 16.03 2.56 -1.38
N LEU A 57 16.18 3.58 -0.55
CA LEU A 57 16.04 3.54 0.88
C LEU A 57 14.68 4.14 1.28
N ALA A 58 13.92 3.41 2.08
CA ALA A 58 12.62 3.82 2.59
C ALA A 58 12.38 3.24 4.00
N GLY A 59 11.27 3.61 4.62
CA GLY A 59 10.85 3.08 5.93
C GLY A 59 10.50 1.59 5.94
N ASP A 60 10.39 0.94 4.79
CA ASP A 60 10.25 -0.51 4.67
C ASP A 60 11.30 -1.08 3.72
N HIS A 61 11.90 -2.21 4.09
CA HIS A 61 13.02 -2.79 3.35
C HIS A 61 12.57 -3.41 2.02
N ARG A 62 11.27 -3.66 1.86
CA ARG A 62 10.67 -4.22 0.64
C ARG A 62 10.26 -3.14 -0.35
N ALA A 63 10.56 -1.88 -0.11
CA ALA A 63 10.16 -0.79 -0.99
C ALA A 63 10.61 -0.97 -2.45
N ASN A 64 11.65 -1.78 -2.70
CA ASN A 64 12.16 -2.11 -4.03
C ASN A 64 11.68 -3.46 -4.58
N GLU A 65 10.81 -4.17 -3.87
CA GLU A 65 10.39 -5.52 -4.27
C GLU A 65 9.86 -5.50 -5.70
N GLN A 66 9.00 -4.53 -6.04
CA GLN A 66 8.54 -4.27 -7.40
C GLN A 66 8.38 -2.77 -7.67
N LEU A 67 8.51 -2.37 -8.93
CA LEU A 67 8.58 -0.95 -9.36
C LEU A 67 7.39 -0.07 -8.96
N ALA A 68 6.16 -0.53 -9.08
CA ALA A 68 4.96 0.19 -8.64
C ALA A 68 4.93 0.40 -7.11
N LEU A 69 5.51 -0.51 -6.31
CA LEU A 69 5.66 -0.31 -4.87
C LEU A 69 6.67 0.81 -4.60
N THR A 70 7.81 0.81 -5.31
CA THR A 70 8.79 1.89 -5.25
C THR A 70 8.18 3.25 -5.65
N ALA A 71 7.36 3.27 -6.71
CA ALA A 71 6.66 4.46 -7.15
C ALA A 71 5.72 5.00 -6.06
N MET A 72 4.96 4.12 -5.40
CA MET A 72 4.08 4.50 -4.29
C MET A 72 4.86 5.01 -3.07
N HIS A 73 5.99 4.38 -2.72
CA HIS A 73 6.87 4.90 -1.66
C HIS A 73 7.41 6.29 -1.99
N THR A 74 7.81 6.53 -3.26
CA THR A 74 8.29 7.83 -3.72
C THR A 74 7.18 8.88 -3.64
N LEU A 75 5.95 8.51 -4.01
CA LEU A 75 4.78 9.40 -3.92
C LEU A 75 4.52 9.87 -2.47
N TRP A 76 4.50 8.96 -1.51
CA TRP A 76 4.27 9.30 -0.10
C TRP A 76 5.44 10.04 0.56
N PHE A 77 6.68 9.74 0.13
CA PHE A 77 7.85 10.53 0.51
C PHE A 77 7.72 11.99 0.04
N ARG A 78 7.30 12.20 -1.22
CA ARG A 78 7.06 13.53 -1.76
C ARG A 78 5.94 14.25 -1.02
N GLU A 79 4.85 13.55 -0.66
CA GLU A 79 3.76 14.13 0.12
C GLU A 79 4.24 14.61 1.50
N HIS A 80 5.07 13.83 2.21
CA HIS A 80 5.67 14.29 3.47
C HIS A 80 6.44 15.60 3.27
N ASN A 81 7.33 15.67 2.29
CA ASN A 81 8.15 16.86 2.06
C ASN A 81 7.33 18.06 1.61
N ARG A 82 6.26 17.84 0.80
CA ARG A 82 5.31 18.87 0.39
C ARG A 82 4.59 19.46 1.61
N VAL A 83 4.03 18.59 2.47
CA VAL A 83 3.33 19.01 3.70
C VAL A 83 4.29 19.75 4.63
N ALA A 84 5.50 19.23 4.87
CA ALA A 84 6.49 19.88 5.73
C ALA A 84 6.90 21.28 5.20
N THR A 85 7.06 21.42 3.88
CA THR A 85 7.40 22.70 3.24
C THR A 85 6.26 23.71 3.37
N GLU A 86 5.01 23.29 3.16
CA GLU A 86 3.84 24.15 3.31
C GLU A 86 3.64 24.58 4.78
N LEU A 87 3.80 23.66 5.73
CA LEU A 87 3.75 23.98 7.16
C LEU A 87 4.87 24.93 7.58
N SER A 88 6.07 24.78 7.03
CA SER A 88 7.19 25.69 7.30
C SER A 88 6.91 27.10 6.81
N ALA A 89 6.20 27.25 5.68
CA ALA A 89 5.78 28.55 5.18
C ALA A 89 4.65 29.17 6.03
N LEU A 90 3.71 28.36 6.52
CA LEU A 90 2.60 28.81 7.37
C LEU A 90 3.07 29.16 8.80
N ASN A 91 4.04 28.42 9.31
CA ASN A 91 4.57 28.52 10.67
C ASN A 91 6.10 28.71 10.66
N PRO A 92 6.63 29.89 10.28
CA PRO A 92 8.09 30.12 10.20
C PRO A 92 8.86 29.96 11.52
N HIS A 93 8.13 29.91 12.65
CA HIS A 93 8.69 29.76 13.99
C HIS A 93 8.85 28.29 14.42
N TRP A 94 8.28 27.33 13.68
CA TRP A 94 8.44 25.91 13.99
C TRP A 94 9.85 25.41 13.64
N ASP A 95 10.41 24.58 14.53
CA ASP A 95 11.68 23.91 14.27
C ASP A 95 11.52 22.67 13.37
N GLY A 96 12.66 22.11 12.96
CA GLY A 96 12.68 20.95 12.07
C GLY A 96 12.05 19.68 12.68
N ASP A 97 12.09 19.51 13.99
CA ASP A 97 11.46 18.36 14.66
C ASP A 97 9.94 18.49 14.66
N THR A 98 9.42 19.68 14.97
CA THR A 98 7.99 20.00 14.94
C THR A 98 7.43 19.82 13.53
N LEU A 99 8.11 20.38 12.52
CA LEU A 99 7.72 20.23 11.11
C LEU A 99 7.68 18.77 10.67
N TYR A 100 8.71 17.99 11.03
CA TYR A 100 8.78 16.57 10.71
C TYR A 100 7.61 15.80 11.34
N HIS A 101 7.34 16.03 12.63
CA HIS A 101 6.32 15.30 13.36
C HIS A 101 4.90 15.67 12.94
N GLU A 102 4.60 16.94 12.67
CA GLU A 102 3.31 17.35 12.13
C GLU A 102 3.07 16.84 10.71
N ALA A 103 4.06 16.92 9.82
CA ALA A 103 3.95 16.34 8.48
C ALA A 103 3.74 14.81 8.53
N ARG A 104 4.51 14.11 9.38
CA ARG A 104 4.36 12.66 9.61
C ARG A 104 2.96 12.33 10.12
N LYS A 105 2.42 13.13 11.03
CA LYS A 105 1.11 12.93 11.65
C LYS A 105 -0.02 13.14 10.62
N ILE A 106 0.07 14.18 9.78
CA ILE A 106 -0.88 14.42 8.69
C ILE A 106 -0.83 13.30 7.66
N VAL A 107 0.35 12.90 7.19
CA VAL A 107 0.49 11.79 6.21
C VAL A 107 -0.04 10.47 6.79
N GLY A 108 0.22 10.20 8.08
CA GLY A 108 -0.35 9.06 8.78
C GLY A 108 -1.89 9.08 8.79
N ALA A 109 -2.48 10.25 9.04
CA ALA A 109 -3.93 10.43 9.01
C ALA A 109 -4.52 10.30 7.60
N GLN A 110 -3.85 10.81 6.57
CA GLN A 110 -4.24 10.60 5.17
C GLN A 110 -4.26 9.11 4.83
N LEU A 111 -3.21 8.37 5.20
CA LEU A 111 -3.13 6.91 5.01
C LEU A 111 -4.26 6.17 5.73
N GLN A 112 -4.55 6.52 7.00
CA GLN A 112 -5.66 5.94 7.76
C GLN A 112 -7.00 6.24 7.08
N HIS A 113 -7.28 7.50 6.76
CA HIS A 113 -8.53 7.91 6.14
C HIS A 113 -8.76 7.21 4.79
N ILE A 114 -7.77 7.21 3.90
CA ILE A 114 -7.85 6.56 2.59
C ILE A 114 -8.04 5.04 2.75
N THR A 115 -7.34 4.41 3.70
CA THR A 115 -7.47 2.96 3.93
C THR A 115 -8.89 2.59 4.36
N TYR A 116 -9.45 3.30 5.34
CA TYR A 116 -10.74 2.92 5.93
C TYR A 116 -11.95 3.44 5.15
N SER A 117 -11.83 4.60 4.51
CA SER A 117 -12.95 5.26 3.84
C SER A 117 -12.99 4.98 2.35
N HIS A 118 -11.84 4.74 1.70
CA HIS A 118 -11.79 4.55 0.24
C HIS A 118 -11.49 3.09 -0.12
N TRP A 119 -10.43 2.50 0.45
CA TRP A 119 -9.97 1.17 0.05
C TRP A 119 -10.78 0.01 0.67
N LEU A 120 -10.96 -0.02 2.00
CA LEU A 120 -11.70 -1.09 2.69
C LEU A 120 -13.11 -1.31 2.12
N PRO A 121 -13.90 -0.28 1.79
CA PRO A 121 -15.21 -0.47 1.15
C PRO A 121 -15.15 -1.22 -0.18
N LYS A 122 -14.07 -1.09 -0.96
CA LYS A 122 -13.93 -1.82 -2.23
C LYS A 122 -13.58 -3.29 -2.03
N ILE A 123 -12.93 -3.62 -0.92
CA ILE A 123 -12.54 -4.98 -0.56
C ILE A 123 -13.68 -5.71 0.16
N LEU A 124 -14.29 -5.05 1.15
CA LEU A 124 -15.26 -5.64 2.06
C LEU A 124 -16.72 -5.42 1.64
N GLY A 125 -16.97 -4.48 0.72
CA GLY A 125 -18.33 -4.11 0.32
C GLY A 125 -19.19 -3.62 1.47
N GLU A 126 -20.47 -3.37 1.19
CA GLU A 126 -21.45 -3.00 2.21
C GLU A 126 -21.53 -4.01 3.37
N PRO A 127 -21.55 -5.35 3.14
CA PRO A 127 -21.67 -6.32 4.22
C PRO A 127 -20.54 -6.21 5.24
N GLY A 128 -19.30 -6.10 4.77
CA GLY A 128 -18.15 -6.02 5.67
C GLY A 128 -18.00 -4.65 6.34
N MET A 129 -18.35 -3.57 5.66
CA MET A 129 -18.37 -2.25 6.29
C MET A 129 -19.43 -2.17 7.40
N LYS A 130 -20.58 -2.83 7.22
CA LYS A 130 -21.60 -2.98 8.27
C LYS A 130 -21.07 -3.79 9.47
N MET A 131 -20.28 -4.84 9.22
CA MET A 131 -19.64 -5.62 10.27
C MET A 131 -18.55 -4.85 11.03
N LEU A 132 -17.78 -3.99 10.33
CA LEU A 132 -16.73 -3.15 10.94
C LEU A 132 -17.28 -2.08 11.89
N GLN A 133 -18.54 -1.69 11.69
CA GLN A 133 -19.25 -0.66 12.45
C GLN A 133 -18.57 0.72 12.40
N ASN A 134 -19.28 1.74 12.85
CA ASN A 134 -18.71 3.09 12.98
C ASN A 134 -17.78 3.16 14.19
N TYR A 135 -16.74 4.00 14.10
CA TYR A 135 -15.82 4.24 15.21
C TYR A 135 -16.55 4.79 16.44
N GLN A 136 -16.26 4.22 17.62
CA GLN A 136 -16.89 4.59 18.90
C GLN A 136 -15.91 5.26 19.88
N GLY A 137 -14.69 5.55 19.45
CA GLY A 137 -13.62 6.07 20.30
C GLY A 137 -12.54 5.03 20.63
N TYR A 138 -11.41 5.53 21.14
CA TYR A 138 -10.28 4.70 21.52
C TYR A 138 -10.60 3.84 22.75
N ASN A 139 -10.27 2.55 22.68
CA ASN A 139 -10.38 1.62 23.79
C ASN A 139 -9.01 1.03 24.15
N PRO A 140 -8.43 1.39 25.31
CA PRO A 140 -7.11 0.92 25.72
C PRO A 140 -7.04 -0.59 26.00
N ASN A 141 -8.18 -1.28 26.14
CA ASN A 141 -8.23 -2.73 26.35
C ASN A 141 -8.18 -3.53 25.03
N VAL A 142 -8.23 -2.85 23.88
CA VAL A 142 -8.11 -3.50 22.57
C VAL A 142 -6.64 -3.65 22.21
N ASN A 143 -6.19 -4.89 22.01
CA ASN A 143 -4.84 -5.16 21.53
C ASN A 143 -4.77 -4.92 20.01
N ALA A 144 -4.11 -3.83 19.60
CA ALA A 144 -3.91 -3.40 18.22
C ALA A 144 -2.76 -4.12 17.48
N GLY A 145 -2.16 -5.16 18.07
CA GLY A 145 -1.14 -5.97 17.40
C GLY A 145 -1.66 -6.65 16.14
N ILE A 146 -0.78 -6.86 15.17
CA ILE A 146 -1.09 -7.64 13.97
C ILE A 146 -1.16 -9.12 14.35
N ILE A 147 -2.30 -9.74 14.06
CA ILE A 147 -2.56 -11.16 14.31
C ILE A 147 -1.66 -11.97 13.36
N ASN A 148 -0.97 -12.98 13.89
CA ASN A 148 -0.03 -13.81 13.11
C ASN A 148 -0.70 -14.40 11.86
N SER A 149 -1.90 -14.97 11.99
CA SER A 149 -2.63 -15.53 10.85
C SER A 149 -3.08 -14.47 9.83
N PHE A 150 -3.27 -13.23 10.25
CA PHE A 150 -3.59 -12.12 9.35
C PHE A 150 -2.38 -11.73 8.48
N ALA A 151 -1.22 -11.51 9.10
CA ALA A 151 0.01 -11.17 8.38
C ALA A 151 0.53 -12.33 7.51
N THR A 152 0.41 -13.55 8.03
CA THR A 152 0.97 -14.74 7.39
C THR A 152 0.11 -15.26 6.24
N ALA A 153 -1.22 -15.09 6.31
CA ALA A 153 -2.13 -15.63 5.32
C ALA A 153 -3.19 -14.62 4.85
N ALA A 154 -4.03 -14.09 5.74
CA ALA A 154 -5.24 -13.37 5.31
C ALA A 154 -4.95 -12.15 4.43
N PHE A 155 -4.00 -11.31 4.83
CA PHE A 155 -3.64 -10.10 4.08
C PHE A 155 -2.87 -10.38 2.78
N ARG A 156 -2.45 -11.63 2.57
CA ARG A 156 -1.84 -12.10 1.31
C ARG A 156 -2.89 -12.43 0.25
N PHE A 157 -4.17 -12.16 0.47
CA PHE A 157 -5.20 -12.23 -0.58
C PHE A 157 -4.86 -11.35 -1.79
N GLY A 158 -4.12 -10.26 -1.56
CA GLY A 158 -3.67 -9.33 -2.60
C GLY A 158 -2.87 -10.02 -3.70
N HIS A 159 -2.19 -11.14 -3.42
CA HIS A 159 -1.48 -11.92 -4.45
C HIS A 159 -2.41 -12.42 -5.57
N THR A 160 -3.70 -12.60 -5.29
CA THR A 160 -4.69 -13.00 -6.30
C THR A 160 -5.12 -11.87 -7.25
N LEU A 161 -4.78 -10.62 -6.88
CA LEU A 161 -5.14 -9.39 -7.60
C LEU A 161 -4.01 -8.86 -8.50
N ILE A 162 -2.83 -9.47 -8.43
CA ILE A 162 -1.63 -9.03 -9.15
C ILE A 162 -1.74 -9.40 -10.63
N ASN A 163 -1.57 -8.40 -11.50
CA ASN A 163 -1.47 -8.60 -12.94
C ASN A 163 -0.12 -9.23 -13.33
N PRO A 164 -0.08 -10.11 -14.35
CA PRO A 164 1.19 -10.64 -14.87
C PRO A 164 2.02 -9.59 -15.62
N ILE A 165 1.41 -8.47 -15.98
CA ILE A 165 2.03 -7.34 -16.67
C ILE A 165 1.89 -6.13 -15.76
N LEU A 166 3.01 -5.45 -15.53
CA LEU A 166 3.06 -4.11 -14.97
C LEU A 166 2.88 -3.10 -16.10
N TYR A 167 1.68 -2.55 -16.17
CA TYR A 167 1.29 -1.57 -17.18
C TYR A 167 1.97 -0.22 -16.92
N ARG A 168 2.45 0.39 -18.00
CA ARG A 168 3.12 1.70 -17.98
C ARG A 168 2.48 2.60 -19.02
N LEU A 169 1.86 3.68 -18.57
CA LEU A 169 1.01 4.52 -19.40
C LEU A 169 1.53 5.97 -19.51
N ASN A 170 1.49 6.54 -20.71
CA ASN A 170 1.78 7.94 -20.95
C ASN A 170 0.63 8.85 -20.45
N ASP A 171 0.77 10.15 -20.65
CA ASP A 171 -0.20 11.19 -20.26
C ASP A 171 -1.58 11.06 -20.93
N THR A 172 -1.65 10.43 -22.11
CA THR A 172 -2.89 10.10 -22.83
C THR A 172 -3.43 8.70 -22.54
N PHE A 173 -2.89 8.03 -21.51
CA PHE A 173 -3.24 6.66 -21.10
C PHE A 173 -2.95 5.58 -22.16
N GLY A 174 -2.11 5.90 -23.16
CA GLY A 174 -1.52 4.93 -24.07
C GLY A 174 -0.25 4.30 -23.50
N GLU A 175 0.25 3.23 -24.10
CA GLU A 175 1.53 2.60 -23.73
C GLU A 175 2.72 3.56 -23.96
N ILE A 176 3.70 3.58 -23.05
CA ILE A 176 4.95 4.33 -23.22
C ILE A 176 5.87 3.66 -24.26
N PRO A 177 6.82 4.37 -24.88
CA PRO A 177 7.72 3.80 -25.89
C PRO A 177 8.52 2.57 -25.42
N GLU A 178 8.88 2.51 -24.13
CA GLU A 178 9.59 1.37 -23.51
C GLU A 178 8.68 0.15 -23.29
N GLY A 179 7.38 0.29 -23.54
CA GLY A 179 6.37 -0.75 -23.46
C GLY A 179 5.89 -1.08 -22.05
N HIS A 180 5.04 -2.08 -21.89
CA HIS A 180 4.72 -2.68 -20.59
C HIS A 180 5.79 -3.68 -20.13
N LEU A 181 5.84 -3.99 -18.83
CA LEU A 181 6.80 -4.94 -18.28
C LEU A 181 6.12 -6.24 -17.83
N PRO A 182 6.60 -7.42 -18.24
CA PRO A 182 6.32 -8.66 -17.52
C PRO A 182 6.74 -8.49 -16.05
N LEU A 183 5.91 -8.97 -15.12
CA LEU A 183 6.11 -8.71 -13.69
C LEU A 183 7.48 -9.20 -13.19
N HIS A 184 7.96 -10.37 -13.65
CA HIS A 184 9.28 -10.87 -13.25
C HIS A 184 10.44 -9.91 -13.56
N LYS A 185 10.30 -9.03 -14.56
CA LYS A 185 11.30 -8.02 -14.92
C LYS A 185 11.18 -6.73 -14.10
N ALA A 186 10.05 -6.53 -13.44
CA ALA A 186 9.81 -5.38 -12.58
C ALA A 186 10.29 -5.59 -11.13
N PHE A 187 10.67 -6.81 -10.76
CA PHE A 187 11.19 -7.08 -9.41
C PHE A 187 12.60 -6.54 -9.24
N PHE A 188 12.85 -5.78 -8.18
CA PHE A 188 14.16 -5.23 -7.83
C PHE A 188 14.86 -4.47 -8.97
N SER A 189 14.12 -3.76 -9.82
CA SER A 189 14.66 -3.09 -11.02
C SER A 189 14.62 -1.55 -10.96
N PRO A 190 15.14 -0.87 -9.92
CA PRO A 190 15.00 0.59 -9.75
C PRO A 190 15.59 1.42 -10.90
N SER A 191 16.53 0.88 -11.68
CA SER A 191 17.04 1.53 -12.90
C SER A 191 15.93 1.89 -13.88
N ARG A 192 14.86 1.09 -13.97
CA ARG A 192 13.71 1.37 -14.85
C ARG A 192 12.99 2.66 -14.46
N ILE A 193 12.93 3.04 -13.19
CA ILE A 193 12.36 4.35 -12.78
C ILE A 193 13.29 5.48 -13.20
N ILE A 194 14.60 5.29 -13.06
CA ILE A 194 15.61 6.31 -13.35
C ILE A 194 15.71 6.57 -14.86
N GLU A 195 15.65 5.51 -15.67
CA GLU A 195 15.96 5.53 -17.10
C GLU A 195 14.69 5.51 -17.98
N GLU A 196 13.55 5.00 -17.50
CA GLU A 196 12.37 4.70 -18.32
C GLU A 196 11.10 5.42 -17.83
N GLY A 197 11.21 6.74 -17.64
CA GLY A 197 10.05 7.62 -17.50
C GLY A 197 9.59 7.96 -16.08
N GLY A 198 10.40 7.70 -15.05
CA GLY A 198 10.09 8.11 -13.69
C GLY A 198 9.02 7.24 -13.02
N ILE A 199 8.22 7.84 -12.13
CA ILE A 199 7.17 7.10 -11.40
C ILE A 199 5.80 7.21 -12.07
N ASP A 200 5.58 8.25 -12.86
CA ASP A 200 4.29 8.58 -13.46
C ASP A 200 3.69 7.47 -14.33
N PRO A 201 4.43 6.84 -15.26
CA PRO A 201 3.86 5.78 -16.07
C PRO A 201 3.38 4.58 -15.26
N LEU A 202 4.10 4.26 -14.18
CA LEU A 202 3.74 3.19 -13.24
C LEU A 202 2.48 3.57 -12.46
N LEU A 203 2.41 4.80 -11.95
CA LEU A 203 1.25 5.30 -11.22
C LEU A 203 0.00 5.34 -12.12
N ARG A 204 0.09 5.85 -13.36
CA ARG A 204 -1.00 5.80 -14.33
C ARG A 204 -1.42 4.37 -14.64
N GLY A 205 -0.48 3.43 -14.71
CA GLY A 205 -0.79 2.01 -14.82
C GLY A 205 -1.60 1.47 -13.64
N LEU A 206 -1.26 1.87 -12.40
CA LEU A 206 -1.95 1.43 -11.18
C LEU A 206 -3.39 1.91 -11.10
N PHE A 207 -3.68 3.17 -11.42
CA PHE A 207 -5.05 3.68 -11.37
C PHE A 207 -5.80 3.53 -12.70
N GLY A 208 -5.11 3.45 -13.83
CA GLY A 208 -5.73 3.37 -15.16
C GLY A 208 -6.11 1.97 -15.63
N VAL A 209 -5.51 0.92 -15.05
CA VAL A 209 -5.75 -0.47 -15.45
C VAL A 209 -6.44 -1.26 -14.34
N ALA A 210 -7.39 -2.14 -14.72
CA ALA A 210 -8.04 -3.03 -13.75
C ALA A 210 -7.03 -3.99 -13.11
N ALA A 211 -7.17 -4.22 -11.81
CA ALA A 211 -6.54 -5.33 -11.14
C ALA A 211 -7.01 -6.68 -11.70
N LYS A 212 -6.18 -7.72 -11.55
CA LYS A 212 -6.56 -9.08 -11.92
C LYS A 212 -7.79 -9.51 -11.12
N LEU A 213 -8.78 -10.09 -11.80
CA LEU A 213 -9.92 -10.71 -11.11
C LEU A 213 -9.49 -12.04 -10.49
N ARG A 214 -9.87 -12.27 -9.23
CA ARG A 214 -9.74 -13.58 -8.58
C ARG A 214 -10.83 -14.50 -9.14
N VAL A 215 -10.42 -15.54 -9.85
CA VAL A 215 -11.29 -16.63 -10.31
C VAL A 215 -10.72 -17.97 -9.83
N PRO A 216 -11.56 -18.96 -9.43
CA PRO A 216 -11.08 -20.21 -8.86
C PRO A 216 -10.11 -21.01 -9.74
N SER A 217 -10.25 -20.90 -11.07
CA SER A 217 -9.38 -21.59 -12.04
C SER A 217 -8.02 -20.92 -12.25
N GLN A 218 -7.84 -19.68 -11.80
CA GLN A 218 -6.63 -18.88 -12.05
C GLN A 218 -6.37 -17.96 -10.85
N LEU A 219 -6.01 -18.55 -9.70
CA LEU A 219 -5.76 -17.77 -8.49
C LEU A 219 -4.55 -16.84 -8.66
N LEU A 220 -3.40 -17.39 -9.05
CA LEU A 220 -2.15 -16.66 -9.29
C LEU A 220 -1.68 -16.83 -10.74
N SER A 221 -0.93 -15.85 -11.24
CA SER A 221 -0.27 -15.93 -12.55
C SER A 221 1.05 -16.70 -12.44
N LEU A 222 1.51 -17.24 -13.58
CA LEU A 222 2.81 -17.93 -13.67
C LEU A 222 4.00 -17.00 -13.36
N GLU A 223 3.81 -15.69 -13.46
CA GLU A 223 4.81 -14.70 -13.06
C GLU A 223 5.11 -14.75 -11.55
N LEU A 224 4.16 -15.23 -10.74
CA LEU A 224 4.31 -15.39 -9.29
C LEU A 224 4.61 -16.82 -8.85
N THR A 225 4.27 -17.84 -9.65
CA THR A 225 4.48 -19.26 -9.27
C THR A 225 5.70 -19.88 -9.95
N GLU A 226 6.10 -19.42 -11.13
CA GLU A 226 7.20 -20.01 -11.90
C GLU A 226 8.39 -19.06 -12.11
N LYS A 227 8.19 -17.75 -11.88
CA LYS A 227 9.19 -16.71 -12.20
C LYS A 227 9.43 -15.71 -11.07
N LEU A 228 8.94 -15.97 -9.86
CA LEU A 228 9.11 -15.02 -8.76
C LEU A 228 10.60 -14.80 -8.51
N PHE A 229 11.03 -13.55 -8.61
CA PHE A 229 12.40 -13.09 -8.41
C PHE A 229 13.46 -13.81 -9.26
N SER A 230 13.09 -14.36 -10.42
CA SER A 230 14.02 -15.07 -11.30
C SER A 230 15.21 -14.21 -11.78
N THR A 231 15.06 -12.89 -11.77
CA THR A 231 16.10 -11.90 -12.13
C THR A 231 17.03 -11.54 -10.96
N ALA A 232 16.57 -11.73 -9.72
CA ALA A 232 17.31 -11.37 -8.50
C ALA A 232 17.93 -12.58 -7.78
N HIS A 233 17.32 -13.76 -7.94
CA HIS A 233 17.74 -15.02 -7.34
C HIS A 233 18.30 -15.99 -8.38
N SER A 234 19.11 -16.96 -7.95
CA SER A 234 19.67 -17.98 -8.84
C SER A 234 18.64 -18.99 -9.34
N VAL A 235 17.52 -19.11 -8.63
CA VAL A 235 16.40 -20.01 -8.97
C VAL A 235 15.11 -19.22 -8.81
N ALA A 236 14.20 -19.39 -9.77
CA ALA A 236 12.87 -18.82 -9.67
C ALA A 236 12.11 -19.44 -8.49
N LEU A 237 11.36 -18.61 -7.76
CA LEU A 237 10.58 -19.03 -6.62
C LEU A 237 9.09 -19.18 -6.99
N ASP A 238 8.36 -19.86 -6.11
CA ASP A 238 6.90 -19.98 -6.17
C ASP A 238 6.28 -19.27 -4.95
N LEU A 239 5.59 -18.15 -5.18
CA LEU A 239 4.95 -17.37 -4.13
C LEU A 239 3.82 -18.14 -3.43
N ALA A 240 3.06 -18.98 -4.16
CA ALA A 240 2.01 -19.80 -3.57
C ALA A 240 2.61 -20.86 -2.64
N ALA A 241 3.65 -21.56 -3.09
CA ALA A 241 4.37 -22.54 -2.27
C ALA A 241 5.01 -21.88 -1.05
N ILE A 242 5.58 -20.68 -1.20
CA ILE A 242 6.11 -19.89 -0.07
C ILE A 242 4.99 -19.52 0.92
N ASN A 243 3.80 -19.12 0.46
CA ASN A 243 2.69 -18.79 1.37
C ASN A 243 2.23 -20.01 2.17
N ILE A 244 2.13 -21.17 1.50
CA ILE A 244 1.80 -22.45 2.14
C ILE A 244 2.87 -22.81 3.17
N GLN A 245 4.13 -22.81 2.77
CA GLN A 245 5.23 -23.18 3.66
C GLN A 245 5.39 -22.19 4.82
N ARG A 246 5.14 -20.89 4.60
CA ARG A 246 5.15 -19.87 5.65
C ARG A 246 4.03 -20.07 6.66
N GLY A 247 2.85 -20.52 6.21
CA GLY A 247 1.77 -20.92 7.12
C GLY A 247 2.19 -22.03 8.07
N ARG A 248 2.92 -23.03 7.56
CA ARG A 248 3.45 -24.16 8.36
C ARG A 248 4.56 -23.70 9.30
N ASP A 249 5.51 -22.90 8.81
CA ASP A 249 6.59 -22.27 9.59
C ASP A 249 6.05 -21.50 10.80
N HIS A 250 4.98 -20.74 10.61
CA HIS A 250 4.34 -19.95 11.67
C HIS A 250 3.36 -20.74 12.55
N GLY A 251 3.23 -22.06 12.34
CA GLY A 251 2.32 -22.92 13.10
C GLY A 251 0.86 -22.49 13.00
N ILE A 252 0.43 -21.99 11.83
CA ILE A 252 -0.93 -21.50 11.66
C ILE A 252 -1.93 -22.67 11.77
N PRO A 253 -2.96 -22.57 12.63
CA PRO A 253 -3.97 -23.63 12.76
C PRO A 253 -4.70 -23.96 11.46
N PRO A 254 -5.34 -25.13 11.39
CA PRO A 254 -6.18 -25.50 10.26
C PRO A 254 -7.27 -24.48 9.93
N TYR A 255 -7.64 -24.42 8.65
CA TYR A 255 -8.72 -23.55 8.17
C TYR A 255 -10.04 -23.73 8.92
N THR A 256 -10.36 -24.96 9.34
CA THR A 256 -11.59 -25.27 10.09
C THR A 256 -11.68 -24.57 11.43
N ASP A 257 -10.55 -24.30 12.09
CA ASP A 257 -10.51 -23.64 13.40
C ASP A 257 -10.88 -22.17 13.26
N PHE A 258 -10.41 -21.52 12.18
CA PHE A 258 -10.79 -20.16 11.84
C PHE A 258 -12.25 -20.04 11.42
N ARG A 259 -12.81 -21.08 10.78
CA ARG A 259 -14.25 -21.14 10.50
C ARG A 259 -15.06 -21.12 11.80
N VAL A 260 -14.67 -21.93 12.78
CA VAL A 260 -15.32 -21.94 14.11
C VAL A 260 -15.14 -20.59 14.82
N PHE A 261 -13.93 -20.03 14.82
CA PHE A 261 -13.67 -18.70 15.37
C PHE A 261 -14.57 -17.61 14.76
N CYS A 262 -14.80 -17.68 13.45
CA CYS A 262 -15.66 -16.76 12.72
C CYS A 262 -17.16 -17.09 12.81
N ASN A 263 -17.56 -18.06 13.63
CA ASN A 263 -18.94 -18.54 13.76
C ASN A 263 -19.53 -19.04 12.43
N LEU A 264 -18.71 -19.74 11.64
CA LEU A 264 -19.06 -20.32 10.35
C LEU A 264 -19.03 -21.85 10.42
N THR A 265 -19.78 -22.51 9.54
CA THR A 265 -19.78 -23.98 9.46
C THR A 265 -18.40 -24.50 9.08
N SER A 266 -17.91 -25.54 9.77
CA SER A 266 -16.59 -26.14 9.50
C SER A 266 -16.52 -26.95 8.19
N ARG A 267 -17.56 -26.90 7.35
CA ARG A 267 -17.61 -27.62 6.08
C ARG A 267 -16.68 -26.96 5.07
N VAL A 268 -15.81 -27.77 4.45
CA VAL A 268 -14.91 -27.33 3.40
C VAL A 268 -15.57 -27.46 2.02
N MET A 269 -15.43 -26.42 1.19
CA MET A 269 -16.05 -26.36 -0.15
C MET A 269 -15.29 -27.18 -1.20
N CYS A 270 -13.98 -27.33 -1.05
CA CYS A 270 -13.12 -28.09 -1.95
C CYS A 270 -13.15 -29.59 -1.59
N VAL A 271 -14.12 -30.35 -2.10
CA VAL A 271 -14.31 -31.75 -1.67
C VAL A 271 -13.45 -32.76 -2.45
N HIS A 272 -13.22 -32.60 -3.76
CA HIS A 272 -12.47 -33.62 -4.52
C HIS A 272 -10.95 -33.39 -4.54
N LEU A 273 -10.51 -32.17 -4.85
CA LEU A 273 -9.07 -31.87 -4.98
C LEU A 273 -8.38 -31.84 -3.61
N CYS A 274 -9.03 -31.26 -2.60
CA CYS A 274 -8.40 -31.12 -1.29
C CYS A 274 -8.34 -32.45 -0.55
N PHE A 275 -9.32 -33.36 -0.70
CA PHE A 275 -9.17 -34.72 -0.17
C PHE A 275 -8.03 -35.48 -0.86
N ARG A 276 -7.85 -35.32 -2.17
CA ARG A 276 -6.72 -35.93 -2.89
C ARG A 276 -5.35 -35.44 -2.39
N LEU A 277 -5.22 -34.14 -2.12
CA LEU A 277 -3.93 -33.53 -1.74
C LEU A 277 -3.64 -33.57 -0.23
N TYR A 278 -4.66 -33.38 0.61
CA TYR A 278 -4.52 -33.21 2.05
C TYR A 278 -5.00 -34.41 2.87
N GLY A 279 -5.69 -35.37 2.24
CA GLY A 279 -6.30 -36.54 2.89
C GLY A 279 -7.53 -36.19 3.73
N THR A 280 -7.42 -35.19 4.60
CA THR A 280 -8.52 -34.71 5.45
C THR A 280 -8.69 -33.19 5.38
N PRO A 281 -9.91 -32.66 5.57
CA PRO A 281 -10.15 -31.22 5.63
C PRO A 281 -9.35 -30.48 6.72
N GLY A 282 -8.99 -31.16 7.80
CA GLY A 282 -8.21 -30.60 8.91
C GLY A 282 -6.73 -30.35 8.57
N ASN A 283 -6.22 -30.90 7.47
CA ASN A 283 -4.82 -30.70 7.05
C ASN A 283 -4.65 -29.56 6.03
N ILE A 284 -5.75 -28.95 5.58
CA ILE A 284 -5.69 -27.95 4.52
C ILE A 284 -4.99 -26.69 5.05
N ASP A 285 -3.92 -26.30 4.38
CA ASP A 285 -3.18 -25.08 4.71
C ASP A 285 -4.11 -23.85 4.63
N PHE A 286 -3.90 -22.91 5.55
CA PHE A 286 -4.85 -21.82 5.74
C PHE A 286 -4.97 -20.88 4.53
N TRP A 287 -3.84 -20.43 3.97
CA TRP A 287 -3.86 -19.51 2.83
C TRP A 287 -4.61 -20.05 1.60
N PRO A 288 -4.33 -21.25 1.07
CA PRO A 288 -5.05 -21.75 -0.10
C PRO A 288 -6.54 -21.96 0.19
N ALA A 289 -6.93 -22.36 1.41
CA ALA A 289 -8.33 -22.48 1.79
C ALA A 289 -9.07 -21.14 1.70
N LEU A 290 -8.47 -20.06 2.23
CA LEU A 290 -9.03 -18.71 2.14
C LEU A 290 -9.20 -18.23 0.69
N MET A 291 -8.25 -18.58 -0.19
CA MET A 291 -8.29 -18.22 -1.61
C MET A 291 -9.26 -19.09 -2.43
N ALA A 292 -9.68 -20.23 -1.89
CA ALA A 292 -10.64 -21.13 -2.51
C ALA A 292 -12.10 -20.83 -2.13
N GLU A 293 -12.35 -20.02 -1.09
CA GLU A 293 -13.72 -19.62 -0.74
C GLU A 293 -14.39 -18.84 -1.89
N ASP A 294 -15.70 -19.04 -2.06
CA ASP A 294 -16.50 -18.18 -2.91
C ASP A 294 -16.56 -16.78 -2.32
N LEU A 295 -16.52 -15.77 -3.19
CA LEU A 295 -16.60 -14.38 -2.79
C LEU A 295 -18.02 -14.04 -2.35
N ILE A 296 -18.15 -13.24 -1.29
CA ILE A 296 -19.45 -12.66 -0.94
C ILE A 296 -19.83 -11.66 -2.04
N PRO A 297 -21.07 -11.67 -2.57
CA PRO A 297 -21.50 -10.72 -3.60
C PRO A 297 -21.22 -9.26 -3.20
N GLY A 298 -20.67 -8.48 -4.13
CA GLY A 298 -20.29 -7.09 -3.89
C GLY A 298 -18.95 -6.89 -3.15
N THR A 299 -18.21 -7.96 -2.86
CA THR A 299 -16.93 -7.90 -2.13
C THR A 299 -15.78 -8.49 -2.96
N ARG A 300 -14.57 -8.51 -2.39
CA ARG A 300 -13.38 -9.18 -2.95
C ARG A 300 -12.87 -10.30 -2.07
N VAL A 301 -13.66 -10.70 -1.07
CA VAL A 301 -13.27 -11.65 -0.03
C VAL A 301 -14.34 -12.72 0.19
N GLY A 302 -13.90 -13.91 0.60
CA GLY A 302 -14.79 -14.94 1.13
C GLY A 302 -15.20 -14.66 2.58
N PRO A 303 -16.13 -15.45 3.15
CA PRO A 303 -16.66 -15.21 4.49
C PRO A 303 -15.62 -15.32 5.61
N THR A 304 -14.64 -16.22 5.51
CA THR A 304 -13.58 -16.32 6.52
C THR A 304 -12.64 -15.13 6.41
N LEU A 305 -12.25 -14.74 5.19
CA LEU A 305 -11.45 -13.52 4.98
C LEU A 305 -12.19 -12.27 5.49
N MET A 306 -13.50 -12.16 5.26
CA MET A 306 -14.32 -11.05 5.75
C MET A 306 -14.18 -10.88 7.27
N CYS A 307 -14.41 -11.96 8.01
CA CYS A 307 -14.27 -12.01 9.46
C CYS A 307 -12.86 -11.57 9.91
N LEU A 308 -11.79 -12.09 9.29
CA LEU A 308 -10.41 -11.77 9.66
C LEU A 308 -10.04 -10.33 9.36
N PHE A 309 -10.49 -9.79 8.22
CA PHE A 309 -10.29 -8.40 7.85
C PHE A 309 -10.99 -7.46 8.83
N VAL A 310 -12.29 -7.66 9.05
CA VAL A 310 -13.06 -6.87 10.01
C VAL A 310 -12.41 -6.92 11.39
N THR A 311 -12.06 -8.11 11.87
CA THR A 311 -11.40 -8.30 13.17
C THR A 311 -10.09 -7.51 13.27
N GLN A 312 -9.20 -7.63 12.28
CA GLN A 312 -7.89 -6.97 12.35
C GLN A 312 -8.02 -5.45 12.21
N PHE A 313 -8.78 -4.95 11.24
CA PHE A 313 -8.93 -3.51 11.00
C PHE A 313 -9.72 -2.84 12.13
N GLN A 314 -10.72 -3.50 12.71
CA GLN A 314 -11.38 -2.99 13.90
C GLN A 314 -10.40 -2.83 15.06
N ARG A 315 -9.54 -3.84 15.32
CA ARG A 315 -8.55 -3.77 16.39
C ARG A 315 -7.50 -2.68 16.18
N LEU A 316 -7.08 -2.48 14.93
CA LEU A 316 -6.15 -1.41 14.57
C LEU A 316 -6.76 -0.03 14.76
N ARG A 317 -8.05 0.15 14.42
CA ARG A 317 -8.76 1.41 14.61
C ARG A 317 -9.06 1.70 16.07
N ASP A 318 -9.70 0.75 16.75
CA ASP A 318 -10.26 0.96 18.08
C ASP A 318 -9.16 0.92 19.17
N GLY A 319 -8.05 0.22 18.93
CA GLY A 319 -6.90 0.13 19.83
C GLY A 319 -5.78 1.13 19.56
N ASP A 320 -5.92 2.03 18.58
CA ASP A 320 -4.92 3.07 18.30
C ASP A 320 -5.29 4.40 19.00
N ARG A 321 -4.49 4.77 19.99
CA ARG A 321 -4.65 6.05 20.71
C ARG A 321 -4.44 7.26 19.80
N PHE A 322 -3.72 7.10 18.70
CA PHE A 322 -3.44 8.13 17.70
C PHE A 322 -4.29 7.96 16.43
N TRP A 323 -5.36 7.17 16.47
CA TRP A 323 -6.34 7.11 15.40
C TRP A 323 -6.81 8.53 15.04
N TYR A 324 -6.83 8.87 13.75
CA TYR A 324 -7.00 10.26 13.31
C TYR A 324 -8.34 10.89 13.72
N GLU A 325 -9.38 10.10 14.03
CA GLU A 325 -10.66 10.60 14.54
C GLU A 325 -10.78 10.60 16.07
N ASN A 326 -9.76 10.11 16.80
CA ASN A 326 -9.78 10.11 18.26
C ASN A 326 -9.71 11.55 18.79
N PRO A 327 -10.62 11.99 19.68
CA PRO A 327 -10.61 13.34 20.21
C PRO A 327 -9.25 13.73 20.81
N GLY A 328 -8.78 14.94 20.46
CA GLY A 328 -7.48 15.46 20.89
C GLY A 328 -6.30 15.10 19.98
N VAL A 329 -6.46 14.18 19.02
CA VAL A 329 -5.42 13.93 18.00
C VAL A 329 -5.36 15.07 17.00
N PHE A 330 -6.51 15.51 16.49
CA PHE A 330 -6.66 16.69 15.64
C PHE A 330 -7.82 17.55 16.15
N THR A 331 -7.78 18.85 15.86
CA THR A 331 -8.93 19.74 16.11
C THR A 331 -10.08 19.39 15.17
N PRO A 332 -11.35 19.78 15.48
CA PRO A 332 -12.47 19.54 14.57
C PRO A 332 -12.28 20.15 13.17
N ALA A 333 -11.61 21.31 13.07
CA ALA A 333 -11.29 21.96 11.80
C ALA A 333 -10.26 21.16 11.00
N GLN A 334 -9.18 20.71 11.65
CA GLN A 334 -8.17 19.83 11.05
C GLN A 334 -8.79 18.51 10.57
N LEU A 335 -9.64 17.90 11.39
CA LEU A 335 -10.32 16.64 11.03
C LEU A 335 -11.25 16.82 9.82
N THR A 336 -11.94 17.95 9.72
CA THR A 336 -12.79 18.28 8.57
C THR A 336 -11.97 18.34 7.27
N GLN A 337 -10.76 18.91 7.33
CA GLN A 337 -9.84 18.95 6.18
C GLN A 337 -9.25 17.57 5.85
N LEU A 338 -8.86 16.79 6.87
CA LEU A 338 -8.32 15.44 6.66
C LEU A 338 -9.32 14.49 6.01
N LYS A 339 -10.62 14.65 6.27
CA LYS A 339 -11.68 13.87 5.62
C LYS A 339 -11.89 14.21 4.14
N GLN A 340 -11.16 15.17 3.59
CA GLN A 340 -11.10 15.46 2.16
C GLN A 340 -9.89 14.78 1.49
N ALA A 341 -8.99 14.16 2.26
CA ALA A 341 -7.81 13.52 1.72
C ALA A 341 -8.19 12.36 0.79
N SER A 342 -7.56 12.31 -0.38
CA SER A 342 -7.77 11.24 -1.35
C SER A 342 -6.44 10.84 -1.98
N LEU A 343 -6.30 9.57 -2.37
CA LEU A 343 -5.13 9.13 -3.13
C LEU A 343 -5.07 9.84 -4.49
N ALA A 344 -6.22 10.20 -5.08
CA ALA A 344 -6.30 11.04 -6.27
C ALA A 344 -5.58 12.38 -6.09
N ARG A 345 -5.81 13.06 -4.95
CA ARG A 345 -5.14 14.33 -4.63
C ARG A 345 -3.64 14.15 -4.44
N VAL A 346 -3.24 13.12 -3.70
CA VAL A 346 -1.83 12.80 -3.45
C VAL A 346 -1.09 12.52 -4.77
N LEU A 347 -1.73 11.81 -5.72
CA LEU A 347 -1.21 11.59 -7.07
C LEU A 347 -1.02 12.91 -7.83
N CYS A 348 -2.02 13.79 -7.81
CA CYS A 348 -1.96 15.08 -8.49
C CYS A 348 -0.90 16.03 -7.92
N ASP A 349 -0.67 16.04 -6.60
CA ASP A 349 0.34 16.92 -5.99
C ASP A 349 1.76 16.40 -6.19
N ASN A 350 1.94 15.08 -6.18
CA ASN A 350 3.26 14.46 -6.04
C ASN A 350 3.74 13.64 -7.25
N GLY A 351 2.87 13.35 -8.21
CA GLY A 351 3.25 12.80 -9.52
C GLY A 351 4.16 13.77 -10.28
N ASP A 352 4.99 13.27 -11.18
CA ASP A 352 5.89 14.08 -11.99
C ASP A 352 5.11 15.05 -12.91
N ASN A 353 4.06 14.57 -13.57
CA ASN A 353 3.15 15.34 -14.43
C ASN A 353 1.77 14.66 -14.57
N ILE A 354 1.16 14.26 -13.44
CA ILE A 354 -0.22 13.75 -13.43
C ILE A 354 -1.18 14.93 -13.39
N GLN A 355 -1.92 15.15 -14.48
CA GLN A 355 -2.88 16.26 -14.62
C GLN A 355 -4.34 15.81 -14.57
N GLN A 356 -4.60 14.52 -14.79
CA GLN A 356 -5.94 13.94 -14.80
C GLN A 356 -5.96 12.63 -14.03
N VAL A 357 -7.00 12.46 -13.23
CA VAL A 357 -7.22 11.28 -12.38
C VAL A 357 -8.71 11.00 -12.23
N GLN A 358 -9.06 9.78 -11.83
CA GLN A 358 -10.42 9.49 -11.39
C GLN A 358 -10.70 10.12 -10.03
N ALA A 359 -11.97 10.43 -9.77
CA ALA A 359 -12.43 10.84 -8.45
C ALA A 359 -12.09 9.79 -7.36
N ASP A 360 -12.26 8.50 -7.69
CA ASP A 360 -11.87 7.38 -6.85
C ASP A 360 -10.95 6.42 -7.62
N VAL A 361 -9.65 6.52 -7.36
CA VAL A 361 -8.59 5.77 -8.05
C VAL A 361 -8.59 4.26 -7.74
N PHE A 362 -9.43 3.79 -6.82
CA PHE A 362 -9.63 2.35 -6.59
C PHE A 362 -10.70 1.73 -7.50
N VAL A 363 -11.38 2.55 -8.32
CA VAL A 363 -12.39 2.11 -9.28
C VAL A 363 -11.92 2.40 -10.70
N LYS A 364 -11.91 1.37 -11.55
CA LYS A 364 -11.60 1.56 -12.97
C LYS A 364 -12.67 2.46 -13.61
N ALA A 365 -12.21 3.47 -14.34
CA ALA A 365 -13.05 4.40 -15.08
C ALA A 365 -12.61 4.48 -16.55
N GLN A 366 -13.45 5.05 -17.42
CA GLN A 366 -13.15 5.16 -18.85
C GLN A 366 -12.46 6.49 -19.15
N TYR A 367 -11.27 6.42 -19.76
CA TYR A 367 -10.55 7.60 -20.21
C TYR A 367 -10.99 7.98 -21.64
N PRO A 368 -11.22 9.27 -21.96
CA PRO A 368 -11.08 10.44 -21.08
C PRO A 368 -12.35 10.82 -20.29
N GLN A 369 -13.49 10.15 -20.51
CA GLN A 369 -14.81 10.64 -20.08
C GLN A 369 -14.99 10.76 -18.57
N ASP A 370 -14.44 9.80 -17.80
CA ASP A 370 -14.62 9.70 -16.36
C ASP A 370 -13.41 10.25 -15.56
N TYR A 371 -12.51 10.96 -16.22
CA TYR A 371 -11.31 11.55 -15.61
C TYR A 371 -11.53 13.05 -15.35
N LEU A 372 -11.15 13.47 -14.15
CA LEU A 372 -11.24 14.86 -13.71
C LEU A 372 -9.88 15.53 -13.84
N SER A 373 -9.88 16.84 -14.06
CA SER A 373 -8.66 17.63 -13.91
C SER A 373 -8.21 17.60 -12.45
N CYS A 374 -6.90 17.56 -12.24
CA CYS A 374 -6.31 17.70 -10.91
C CYS A 374 -6.68 19.03 -10.22
N SER A 375 -7.15 20.05 -10.94
CA SER A 375 -7.69 21.28 -10.32
C SER A 375 -9.03 21.08 -9.63
N GLU A 376 -9.80 20.05 -10.00
CA GLU A 376 -11.13 19.75 -9.48
C GLU A 376 -11.08 18.81 -8.27
N ILE A 377 -9.95 18.13 -8.04
CA ILE A 377 -9.77 17.23 -6.89
C ILE A 377 -9.49 18.05 -5.62
N PRO A 378 -10.33 17.93 -4.57
CA PRO A 378 -10.17 18.68 -3.32
C PRO A 378 -8.79 18.51 -2.69
N ARG A 379 -8.25 19.60 -2.13
CA ARG A 379 -6.99 19.64 -1.38
C ARG A 379 -7.29 19.65 0.11
N VAL A 380 -6.44 19.00 0.90
CA VAL A 380 -6.42 19.21 2.35
C VAL A 380 -5.87 20.61 2.60
N ASP A 381 -6.69 21.52 3.13
CA ASP A 381 -6.27 22.89 3.42
C ASP A 381 -5.41 22.93 4.69
N LEU A 382 -4.10 23.12 4.55
CA LEU A 382 -3.17 23.14 5.69
C LEU A 382 -3.20 24.44 6.48
N ARG A 383 -3.94 25.48 6.05
CA ARG A 383 -4.07 26.73 6.81
C ARG A 383 -4.68 26.52 8.20
N VAL A 384 -5.43 25.44 8.42
CA VAL A 384 -5.97 25.09 9.76
C VAL A 384 -4.92 24.49 10.71
N TRP A 385 -3.67 24.33 10.27
CA TRP A 385 -2.48 24.07 11.11
C TRP A 385 -1.65 25.33 11.35
N GLN A 386 -2.07 26.49 10.85
CA GLN A 386 -1.40 27.73 11.17
C GLN A 386 -1.60 28.02 12.66
N ASP A 387 -0.48 28.18 13.36
CA ASP A 387 -0.44 28.58 14.75
C ASP A 387 -0.08 30.06 14.84
N CYS A 388 -0.75 30.79 15.73
CA CYS A 388 -0.39 32.18 16.00
C CYS A 388 0.78 32.19 16.97
N CYS A 389 1.64 33.22 16.88
CA CYS A 389 2.65 33.43 17.91
C CYS A 389 1.94 33.69 19.25
N GLU A 390 1.96 32.73 20.17
CA GLU A 390 1.73 33.03 21.58
C GLU A 390 2.86 33.99 22.03
N GLY A 391 2.56 35.30 22.03
CA GLY A 391 3.29 36.35 22.75
C GLY A 391 4.78 36.53 22.41
N GLN A 392 5.08 37.52 21.57
CA GLN A 392 6.23 38.38 21.85
C GLN A 392 5.87 39.37 22.96
#